data_AF-G0R223-F1
#
_entry.id   AF-G0R223-F1
#
_cell.length_a   1.000
_cell.length_b   1.000
_cell.length_c   1.000
_cell.angle_alpha   90.00
_cell.angle_beta   90.00
_cell.angle_gamma   90.00
#
_symmetry.space_group_name_H-M   'P 1'
#
loop_
_entity.id
_entity.type
_entity.pdbx_description
1 polymer ?
#
loop_
_entity_poly.entity_id
_entity_poly.type
_entity_poly.pdbx_seq_one_letter_code
_entity_poly.pdbx_strand_id
1 'polypeptide(L)'
;MEKNNRQQRPREITSITQFYKRIIKIKKKKEQPQCLRSIYGKSLIKNELHGSDNMIDANKERDIFKFPIPQKIPVFKFEKMKLTIETIQKFIFPPNLEHVNINERLDIFALYGPVLNHHSVDKCFCVQCSRLGKELLDLVRQEKIFEQKQRLGISTKNDETIKRLEMSMSTSSKGSKMKSKIYVPAIRLLDEEVIYIYINIYILYKKNIQSIYNQLCDKCKLHCDCYAHLVGGRNCYHILSDQEIQELAKEINRQELLDLLIIEKGNAANIMIENISLVEPENLQSSRELMKVLFKNAPTDYYDRYDFYDLQQLILEDRRIRINAWISQIIGKPIDRFKNPKLVDKTINNSQRQNLKSYNFTLNRNLPLKMITKKENITYTPIEFPKTLIDKPKLQQNEESFALLQKLHRYTTQILSVDNLNQNVSSYKINVFMLRNYNEGRHGSWQNYCSLNKTRKGSYVKTLIQQKQDERNRNL
;
A
#
# COMPACT_ATOMS: atom_id res chain seq x y z
N MET A 1 43.28 -79.19 -52.30
CA MET A 1 42.15 -78.26 -52.42
C MET A 1 41.83 -77.72 -51.02
N GLU A 2 42.46 -76.62 -50.60
CA GLU A 2 42.07 -75.94 -49.36
C GLU A 2 42.10 -74.43 -49.61
N LYS A 3 40.91 -73.85 -49.71
CA LYS A 3 40.70 -72.41 -49.86
C LYS A 3 40.78 -71.77 -48.47
N ASN A 4 41.88 -71.07 -48.21
CA ASN A 4 42.08 -70.26 -47.01
C ASN A 4 41.19 -68.99 -47.07
N ASN A 5 40.07 -69.04 -46.34
CA ASN A 5 39.18 -67.90 -46.09
C ASN A 5 39.82 -66.93 -45.08
N ARG A 6 40.38 -65.82 -45.58
CA ARG A 6 40.75 -64.66 -44.75
C ARG A 6 39.50 -63.85 -44.42
N GLN A 7 38.86 -64.11 -43.29
CA GLN A 7 37.94 -63.17 -42.66
C GLN A 7 38.73 -62.10 -41.91
N GLN A 8 38.66 -60.86 -42.41
CA GLN A 8 39.15 -59.67 -41.74
C GLN A 8 38.33 -59.43 -40.46
N ARG A 9 38.96 -59.46 -39.29
CA ARG A 9 38.37 -58.95 -38.05
C ARG A 9 38.51 -57.43 -38.02
N PRO A 10 37.44 -56.65 -37.80
CA PRO A 10 37.57 -55.22 -37.57
C PRO A 10 38.28 -54.98 -36.23
N ARG A 11 39.32 -54.14 -36.25
CA ARG A 11 39.97 -53.62 -35.06
C ARG A 11 39.05 -52.58 -34.41
N GLU A 12 38.15 -53.01 -33.54
CA GLU A 12 37.52 -52.09 -32.58
C GLU A 12 38.49 -51.86 -31.41
N ILE A 13 39.40 -50.91 -31.59
CA ILE A 13 40.03 -50.24 -30.45
C ILE A 13 38.98 -49.26 -29.91
N THR A 14 37.97 -49.78 -29.21
CA THR A 14 37.20 -48.95 -28.28
C THR A 14 38.15 -48.56 -27.17
N SER A 15 38.61 -47.31 -27.19
CA SER A 15 39.51 -46.80 -26.16
C SER A 15 38.91 -47.09 -24.78
N ILE A 16 39.76 -47.47 -23.82
CA ILE A 16 39.37 -47.71 -22.41
C ILE A 16 38.47 -46.57 -21.88
N THR A 17 38.69 -45.34 -22.36
CA THR A 17 37.87 -44.16 -22.10
C THR A 17 36.40 -44.28 -22.55
N GLN A 18 36.10 -44.90 -23.70
CA GLN A 18 34.72 -45.14 -24.14
C GLN A 18 34.01 -46.18 -23.27
N PHE A 19 34.74 -47.18 -22.78
CA PHE A 19 34.20 -48.22 -21.90
C PHE A 19 33.81 -47.65 -20.52
N TYR A 20 34.70 -46.89 -19.88
CA TYR A 20 34.41 -46.23 -18.59
C TYR A 20 33.27 -45.19 -18.70
N LYS A 21 33.16 -44.47 -19.83
CA LYS A 21 32.07 -43.51 -20.08
C LYS A 21 30.69 -44.19 -20.18
N ARG A 22 30.62 -45.44 -20.65
CA ARG A 22 29.37 -46.22 -20.78
C ARG A 22 28.91 -46.79 -19.43
N ILE A 23 29.84 -47.25 -18.58
CA ILE A 23 29.52 -47.88 -17.28
C ILE A 23 28.87 -46.89 -16.29
N ILE A 24 29.38 -45.66 -16.19
CA ILE A 24 28.87 -44.71 -15.17
C ILE A 24 27.50 -44.14 -15.56
N LYS A 25 27.23 -43.97 -16.86
CA LYS A 25 25.89 -43.57 -17.36
C LYS A 25 24.83 -44.62 -17.02
N ILE A 26 25.19 -45.90 -17.13
CA ILE A 26 24.29 -47.01 -16.82
C ILE A 26 24.03 -47.09 -15.30
N LYS A 27 25.05 -46.87 -14.46
CA LYS A 27 24.89 -46.88 -12.99
C LYS A 27 23.87 -45.84 -12.51
N LYS A 28 24.00 -44.57 -12.89
CA LYS A 28 23.07 -43.52 -12.43
C LYS A 28 21.65 -43.66 -12.98
N LYS A 29 21.48 -44.12 -14.23
CA LYS A 29 20.16 -44.42 -14.79
C LYS A 29 19.45 -45.58 -14.09
N LYS A 30 20.21 -46.58 -13.61
CA LYS A 30 19.69 -47.72 -12.87
C LYS A 30 19.33 -47.37 -11.42
N GLU A 31 20.16 -46.57 -10.76
CA GLU A 31 19.97 -46.21 -9.34
C GLU A 31 18.90 -45.11 -9.17
N GLN A 32 18.92 -44.07 -10.01
CA GLN A 32 18.02 -42.92 -9.91
C GLN A 32 17.58 -42.44 -11.30
N PRO A 33 16.63 -43.13 -11.97
CA PRO A 33 16.23 -42.82 -13.33
C PRO A 33 15.65 -41.40 -13.48
N GLN A 34 15.03 -40.88 -12.42
CA GLN A 34 14.39 -39.55 -12.37
C GLN A 34 15.35 -38.39 -12.05
N CYS A 35 16.64 -38.62 -11.79
CA CYS A 35 17.56 -37.51 -11.53
C CYS A 35 17.82 -36.71 -12.82
N LEU A 36 18.01 -35.39 -12.71
CA LEU A 36 18.18 -34.51 -13.89
C LEU A 36 19.36 -34.93 -14.78
N ARG A 37 20.47 -35.39 -14.19
CA ARG A 37 21.63 -35.92 -14.94
C ARG A 37 21.32 -37.23 -15.68
N SER A 38 20.36 -38.03 -15.22
CA SER A 38 19.89 -39.25 -15.90
C SER A 38 18.99 -38.91 -17.09
N ILE A 39 18.11 -37.92 -16.92
CA ILE A 39 17.17 -37.47 -17.95
C ILE A 39 17.91 -36.75 -19.08
N TYR A 40 18.74 -35.75 -18.74
CA TYR A 40 19.35 -34.85 -19.72
C TYR A 40 20.80 -35.22 -20.10
N GLY A 41 21.53 -35.93 -19.22
CA GLY A 41 22.95 -36.24 -19.43
C GLY A 41 23.19 -37.25 -20.57
N LYS A 42 24.03 -36.87 -21.54
CA LYS A 42 24.40 -37.72 -22.67
C LYS A 42 25.58 -38.63 -22.36
N SER A 43 26.53 -38.18 -21.56
CA SER A 43 27.73 -38.93 -21.17
C SER A 43 28.26 -38.47 -19.81
N LEU A 44 29.32 -39.12 -19.29
CA LEU A 44 29.95 -38.72 -18.02
C LEU A 44 30.42 -37.26 -18.02
N ILE A 45 31.02 -36.83 -19.12
CA ILE A 45 31.57 -35.46 -19.27
C ILE A 45 30.45 -34.49 -19.70
N LYS A 46 29.55 -34.93 -20.58
CA LYS A 46 28.38 -34.16 -21.02
C LYS A 46 27.17 -34.48 -20.13
N ASN A 47 27.26 -34.03 -18.89
CA ASN A 47 26.25 -34.26 -17.86
C ASN A 47 25.18 -33.16 -17.79
N GLU A 48 25.30 -32.10 -18.61
CA GLU A 48 24.44 -30.92 -18.75
C GLU A 48 24.28 -30.05 -17.47
N LEU A 49 24.76 -30.52 -16.33
CA LEU A 49 24.58 -29.87 -15.03
C LEU A 49 25.89 -29.89 -14.24
N HIS A 50 26.42 -28.69 -14.00
CA HIS A 50 27.52 -28.44 -13.08
C HIS A 50 26.96 -27.89 -11.76
N GLY A 51 27.52 -28.37 -10.65
CA GLY A 51 27.22 -27.87 -9.32
C GLY A 51 28.45 -28.09 -8.47
N SER A 52 28.84 -27.09 -7.70
CA SER A 52 30.04 -27.13 -6.88
C SER A 52 29.90 -28.16 -5.77
N ASP A 53 30.98 -28.85 -5.43
CA ASP A 53 30.95 -29.95 -4.46
C ASP A 53 30.91 -29.46 -3.00
N ASN A 54 31.28 -28.20 -2.75
CA ASN A 54 31.27 -27.60 -1.42
C ASN A 54 31.00 -26.07 -1.46
N MET A 55 30.73 -25.49 -0.30
CA MET A 55 30.39 -24.07 -0.14
C MET A 55 31.54 -23.12 -0.54
N ILE A 56 32.80 -23.54 -0.36
CA ILE A 56 33.96 -22.71 -0.67
C ILE A 56 34.11 -22.60 -2.19
N ASP A 57 34.04 -23.73 -2.90
CA ASP A 57 34.12 -23.77 -4.36
C ASP A 57 32.91 -23.12 -5.01
N ALA A 58 31.71 -23.23 -4.42
CA ALA A 58 30.54 -22.48 -4.87
C ALA A 58 30.76 -20.96 -4.80
N ASN A 59 31.36 -20.45 -3.73
CA ASN A 59 31.70 -19.03 -3.62
C ASN A 59 32.78 -18.63 -4.63
N LYS A 60 33.84 -19.44 -4.80
CA LYS A 60 34.89 -19.18 -5.80
C LYS A 60 34.33 -19.16 -7.22
N GLU A 61 33.54 -20.16 -7.60
CA GLU A 61 32.90 -20.24 -8.92
C GLU A 61 31.99 -19.02 -9.14
N ARG A 62 31.16 -18.68 -8.16
CA ARG A 62 30.30 -17.47 -8.22
C ARG A 62 31.13 -16.20 -8.45
N ASP A 63 32.24 -16.05 -7.72
CA ASP A 63 33.12 -14.88 -7.82
C ASP A 63 33.83 -14.84 -9.18
N ILE A 64 34.22 -15.99 -9.73
CA ILE A 64 34.76 -16.12 -11.10
C ILE A 64 33.73 -15.65 -12.14
N PHE A 65 32.48 -16.07 -12.01
CA PHE A 65 31.39 -15.62 -12.89
C PHE A 65 30.93 -14.19 -12.61
N LYS A 66 31.48 -13.53 -11.57
CA LYS A 66 31.11 -12.19 -11.12
C LYS A 66 29.61 -12.03 -10.89
N PHE A 67 28.94 -13.10 -10.47
CA PHE A 67 27.54 -12.98 -10.09
C PHE A 67 27.46 -12.12 -8.82
N PRO A 68 26.57 -11.12 -8.77
CA PRO A 68 26.40 -10.33 -7.56
C PRO A 68 26.03 -11.28 -6.43
N ILE A 69 26.75 -11.21 -5.31
CA ILE A 69 26.38 -11.95 -4.10
C ILE A 69 24.97 -11.47 -3.76
N PRO A 70 23.94 -12.34 -3.80
CA PRO A 70 22.64 -11.93 -3.31
C PRO A 70 22.86 -11.53 -1.86
N GLN A 71 22.74 -10.23 -1.57
CA GLN A 71 22.90 -9.74 -0.22
C GLN A 71 21.89 -10.52 0.62
N LYS A 72 22.37 -11.16 1.68
CA LYS A 72 21.51 -11.95 2.55
C LYS A 72 20.37 -11.05 2.98
N ILE A 73 19.15 -11.41 2.59
CA ILE A 73 17.95 -10.65 2.93
C ILE A 73 17.98 -10.46 4.45
N PRO A 74 18.02 -9.21 4.97
CA PRO A 74 18.14 -8.98 6.39
C PRO A 74 16.96 -9.64 7.10
N VAL A 75 17.16 -10.34 8.22
CA VAL A 75 16.06 -11.02 8.92
C VAL A 75 14.99 -10.00 9.29
N PHE A 76 13.75 -10.22 8.87
CA PHE A 76 12.64 -9.33 9.17
C PHE A 76 12.44 -9.27 10.70
N LYS A 77 12.62 -8.08 11.27
CA LYS A 77 12.29 -7.77 12.67
C LYS A 77 11.15 -6.78 12.68
N PHE A 78 10.15 -7.05 13.52
CA PHE A 78 9.06 -6.11 13.76
C PHE A 78 9.56 -5.01 14.68
N GLU A 79 9.66 -3.79 14.15
CA GLU A 79 10.11 -2.61 14.87
C GLU A 79 8.95 -1.61 14.95
N LYS A 80 8.57 -1.22 16.16
CA LYS A 80 7.43 -0.31 16.41
C LYS A 80 7.57 1.04 15.69
N MET A 81 8.81 1.49 15.50
CA MET A 81 9.14 2.78 14.89
C MET A 81 9.33 2.69 13.36
N LYS A 82 9.15 1.51 12.76
CA LYS A 82 9.24 1.33 11.31
C LYS A 82 7.86 1.13 10.71
N LEU A 83 7.49 1.99 9.77
CA LEU A 83 6.13 2.08 9.23
C LEU A 83 6.13 1.87 7.72
N THR A 84 5.19 1.06 7.24
CA THR A 84 4.91 0.97 5.80
C THR A 84 4.00 2.11 5.37
N ILE A 85 4.08 2.53 4.11
CA ILE A 85 3.13 3.51 3.55
C ILE A 85 1.68 3.03 3.66
N GLU A 86 1.45 1.72 3.56
CA GLU A 86 0.13 1.12 3.71
C GLU A 86 -0.42 1.33 5.13
N THR A 87 0.39 1.09 6.18
CA THR A 87 -0.01 1.33 7.57
C THR A 87 -0.42 2.78 7.77
N ILE A 88 0.35 3.73 7.22
CA ILE A 88 0.04 5.16 7.31
C ILE A 88 -1.26 5.47 6.55
N GLN A 89 -1.44 4.92 5.35
CA GLN A 89 -2.65 5.11 4.56
C GLN A 89 -3.91 4.52 5.21
N LYS A 90 -3.82 3.37 5.87
CA LYS A 90 -4.93 2.77 6.63
C LYS A 90 -5.40 3.66 7.78
N PHE A 91 -4.47 4.41 8.41
CA PHE A 91 -4.81 5.34 9.46
C PHE A 91 -5.39 6.65 8.92
N ILE A 92 -4.78 7.21 7.87
CA ILE A 92 -5.16 8.49 7.28
C ILE A 92 -6.42 8.38 6.42
N PHE A 93 -6.67 7.23 5.79
CA PHE A 93 -7.81 7.00 4.87
C PHE A 93 -8.59 5.74 5.30
N PRO A 94 -9.20 5.73 6.49
CA PRO A 94 -9.97 4.57 6.91
C PRO A 94 -11.25 4.49 6.05
N PRO A 95 -11.70 3.28 5.68
CA PRO A 95 -12.76 3.11 4.68
C PRO A 95 -14.16 3.54 5.16
N ASN A 96 -14.36 3.74 6.46
CA ASN A 96 -15.62 4.23 7.04
C ASN A 96 -15.82 5.75 6.91
N LEU A 97 -14.80 6.51 6.51
CA LEU A 97 -14.86 7.96 6.47
C LEU A 97 -14.81 8.45 5.01
N GLU A 98 -15.92 9.03 4.54
CA GLU A 98 -16.02 9.62 3.19
C GLU A 98 -15.20 10.93 3.10
N HIS A 99 -15.28 11.77 4.13
CA HIS A 99 -14.58 13.05 4.22
C HIS A 99 -13.54 12.99 5.32
N VAL A 100 -12.38 12.41 5.01
CA VAL A 100 -11.33 12.28 6.00
C VAL A 100 -10.62 13.61 6.20
N ASN A 101 -10.50 14.05 7.46
CA ASN A 101 -9.62 15.15 7.84
C ASN A 101 -8.16 14.67 7.80
N ILE A 102 -7.64 14.52 6.59
CA ILE A 102 -6.32 13.94 6.27
C ILE A 102 -5.21 14.65 7.03
N ASN A 103 -5.21 15.98 6.97
CA ASN A 103 -4.19 16.80 7.61
C ASN A 103 -4.21 16.64 9.13
N GLU A 104 -5.39 16.71 9.74
CA GLU A 104 -5.56 16.52 11.18
C GLU A 104 -5.02 15.15 11.63
N ARG A 105 -5.40 14.07 10.94
CA ARG A 105 -4.86 12.73 11.23
C ARG A 105 -3.35 12.67 11.08
N LEU A 106 -2.82 13.26 10.01
CA LEU A 106 -1.39 13.28 9.75
C LEU A 106 -0.62 14.00 10.87
N ASP A 107 -1.17 15.11 11.34
CA ASP A 107 -0.59 15.93 12.41
C ASP A 107 -0.63 15.21 13.75
N ILE A 108 -1.76 14.58 14.06
CA ILE A 108 -1.93 13.73 15.23
C ILE A 108 -0.98 12.53 15.21
N PHE A 109 -0.76 11.92 14.04
CA PHE A 109 0.23 10.87 13.86
C PHE A 109 1.66 11.37 14.19
N ALA A 110 2.03 12.56 13.70
CA ALA A 110 3.35 13.11 13.98
C ALA A 110 3.52 13.48 15.46
N LEU A 111 2.49 13.99 16.13
CA LEU A 111 2.60 14.45 17.52
C LEU A 111 2.54 13.31 18.54
N TYR A 112 1.67 12.32 18.33
CA TYR A 112 1.38 11.31 19.36
C TYR A 112 2.00 9.94 19.11
N GLY A 113 2.58 9.70 17.94
CA GLY A 113 3.42 8.52 17.73
C GLY A 113 3.01 7.63 16.56
N PRO A 114 3.79 6.56 16.35
CA PRO A 114 3.56 5.66 15.23
C PRO A 114 2.20 4.98 15.39
N VAL A 115 1.46 4.95 14.28
CA VAL A 115 0.25 4.13 14.16
C VAL A 115 0.64 2.66 14.03
N LEU A 116 -0.16 1.79 14.63
CA LEU A 116 0.12 0.36 14.68
C LEU A 116 -1.08 -0.40 14.12
N ASN A 117 -0.81 -1.53 13.44
CA ASN A 117 -1.85 -2.50 13.08
C ASN A 117 -2.17 -3.36 14.31
N HIS A 118 -2.64 -2.69 15.36
CA HIS A 118 -3.03 -3.25 16.63
C HIS A 118 -4.55 -3.10 16.74
N HIS A 119 -5.25 -4.17 17.07
CA HIS A 119 -6.70 -4.17 17.07
C HIS A 119 -7.23 -4.50 18.46
N SER A 120 -8.15 -3.67 18.95
CA SER A 120 -8.79 -3.90 20.24
C SER A 120 -9.78 -5.05 20.11
N VAL A 121 -9.67 -6.04 20.99
CA VAL A 121 -10.52 -7.23 20.95
C VAL A 121 -11.98 -6.88 21.24
N ASP A 122 -12.22 -5.83 22.04
CA ASP A 122 -13.57 -5.38 22.40
C ASP A 122 -14.15 -4.39 21.38
N LYS A 123 -13.33 -3.48 20.84
CA LYS A 123 -13.82 -2.42 19.93
C LYS A 123 -13.78 -2.79 18.45
N CYS A 124 -12.82 -3.61 18.03
CA CYS A 124 -12.57 -3.89 16.61
C CYS A 124 -13.26 -5.16 16.09
N PHE A 125 -13.71 -6.05 16.97
CA PHE A 125 -14.26 -7.34 16.57
C PHE A 125 -15.73 -7.50 16.99
N CYS A 126 -16.47 -8.30 16.22
CA CYS A 126 -17.78 -8.76 16.65
C CYS A 126 -17.67 -9.64 17.90
N VAL A 127 -18.78 -9.85 18.61
CA VAL A 127 -18.81 -10.62 19.87
C VAL A 127 -18.17 -12.02 19.74
N GLN A 128 -18.40 -12.73 18.62
CA GLN A 128 -17.83 -14.06 18.39
C GLN A 128 -16.31 -14.01 18.17
N CYS A 129 -15.84 -13.13 17.29
CA CYS A 129 -14.40 -12.95 17.01
C CYS A 129 -13.66 -12.37 18.23
N SER A 130 -14.34 -11.56 19.04
CA SER A 130 -13.82 -11.04 20.30
C SER A 130 -13.49 -12.16 21.30
N ARG A 131 -14.35 -13.20 21.40
CA ARG A 131 -14.08 -14.38 22.25
C ARG A 131 -12.80 -15.09 21.80
N LEU A 132 -12.64 -15.36 20.51
CA LEU A 132 -11.42 -15.95 19.94
C LEU A 132 -10.17 -15.10 20.25
N GLY A 133 -10.29 -13.78 20.13
CA GLY A 133 -9.22 -12.85 20.48
C GLY A 133 -8.85 -12.90 21.96
N LYS A 134 -9.83 -13.00 22.86
CA LYS A 134 -9.61 -13.13 24.31
C LYS A 134 -8.94 -14.45 24.67
N GLU A 135 -9.40 -15.56 24.10
CA GLU A 135 -8.79 -16.88 24.29
C GLU A 135 -7.32 -16.87 23.84
N LEU A 136 -7.01 -16.27 22.69
CA LEU A 136 -5.63 -16.13 22.22
C LEU A 136 -4.79 -15.26 23.16
N LEU A 137 -5.33 -14.15 23.64
CA LEU A 137 -4.63 -13.27 24.60
C LEU A 137 -4.32 -14.01 25.91
N ASP A 138 -5.25 -14.84 26.40
CA ASP A 138 -5.03 -15.66 27.60
C ASP A 138 -3.92 -16.70 27.38
N LEU A 139 -3.85 -17.32 26.21
CA LEU A 139 -2.74 -18.23 25.85
C LEU A 139 -1.39 -17.50 25.84
N VAL A 140 -1.32 -16.37 25.14
CA VAL A 140 -0.08 -15.56 25.06
C VAL A 140 0.35 -15.06 26.43
N ARG A 141 -0.63 -14.72 27.29
CA ARG A 141 -0.39 -14.35 28.68
C ARG A 141 0.21 -15.51 29.47
N GLN A 142 -0.34 -16.72 29.33
CA GLN A 142 0.19 -17.91 29.99
C GLN A 142 1.62 -18.23 29.51
N GLU A 143 1.89 -18.13 28.21
CA GLU A 143 3.23 -18.31 27.64
C GLU A 143 4.25 -17.32 28.25
N LYS A 144 3.90 -16.04 28.37
CA LYS A 144 4.79 -15.03 28.96
C LYS A 144 5.05 -15.26 30.44
N ILE A 145 4.02 -15.61 31.20
CA ILE A 145 4.17 -15.99 32.61
C ILE A 145 5.10 -17.19 32.73
N PHE A 146 4.95 -18.17 31.83
CA PHE A 146 5.81 -19.36 31.79
C PHE A 146 7.27 -19.02 31.44
N GLU A 147 7.50 -18.20 30.40
CA GLU A 147 8.85 -17.72 30.04
C GLU A 147 9.51 -16.95 31.19
N GLN A 148 8.76 -16.11 31.91
CA GLN A 148 9.27 -15.38 33.06
C GLN A 148 9.57 -16.31 34.24
N LYS A 149 8.70 -17.27 34.55
CA LYS A 149 8.99 -18.32 35.54
C LYS A 149 10.27 -19.07 35.21
N GLN A 150 10.48 -19.44 33.94
CA GLN A 150 11.72 -20.07 33.48
C GLN A 150 12.94 -19.16 33.69
N ARG A 151 12.85 -17.87 33.36
CA ARG A 151 13.94 -16.90 33.57
C ARG A 151 14.32 -16.73 35.04
N LEU A 152 13.34 -16.84 35.94
CA LEU A 152 13.55 -16.78 37.39
C LEU A 152 14.03 -18.11 37.98
N GLY A 153 14.21 -19.16 37.17
CA GLY A 153 14.61 -20.49 37.65
C GLY A 153 13.52 -21.22 38.44
N ILE A 154 12.27 -20.75 38.39
CA ILE A 154 11.14 -21.41 39.04
C ILE A 154 10.78 -22.63 38.19
N SER A 155 11.12 -23.83 38.69
CA SER A 155 10.88 -25.10 38.00
C SER A 155 9.38 -25.33 37.80
N THR A 156 8.93 -25.29 36.54
CA THR A 156 7.54 -25.54 36.14
C THR A 156 7.14 -27.02 36.22
N LYS A 157 8.11 -27.92 36.44
CA LYS A 157 7.88 -29.37 36.53
C LYS A 157 6.97 -29.77 37.70
N ASN A 158 6.87 -28.93 38.74
CA ASN A 158 5.99 -29.19 39.87
C ASN A 158 4.54 -28.75 39.65
N ASP A 159 4.25 -27.85 38.70
CA ASP A 159 2.89 -27.32 38.49
C ASP A 159 1.96 -28.39 37.87
N GLU A 160 2.47 -29.28 37.00
CA GLU A 160 1.68 -30.37 36.41
C GLU A 160 1.38 -31.49 37.42
N THR A 161 2.35 -31.81 38.29
CA THR A 161 2.17 -32.76 39.38
C THR A 161 1.20 -32.22 40.43
N ILE A 162 1.24 -30.92 40.75
CA ILE A 162 0.27 -30.27 41.63
C ILE A 162 -1.14 -30.30 41.02
N LYS A 163 -1.31 -29.98 39.73
CA LYS A 163 -2.63 -30.08 39.05
C LYS A 163 -3.18 -31.51 39.03
N ARG A 164 -2.33 -32.53 38.83
CA ARG A 164 -2.75 -33.94 38.91
C ARG A 164 -3.13 -34.35 40.33
N LEU A 165 -2.39 -33.88 41.35
CA LEU A 165 -2.70 -34.15 42.76
C LEU A 165 -4.03 -33.50 43.19
N GLU A 166 -4.33 -32.29 42.74
CA GLU A 166 -5.60 -31.61 43.01
C GLU A 166 -6.80 -32.33 42.38
N MET A 167 -6.64 -32.89 41.18
CA MET A 167 -7.67 -33.69 40.53
C MET A 167 -7.87 -35.07 41.17
N SER A 168 -6.82 -35.67 41.74
CA SER A 168 -6.92 -36.98 42.40
C SER A 168 -7.53 -36.95 43.80
N MET A 169 -7.69 -35.77 44.41
CA MET A 169 -8.22 -35.61 45.78
C MET A 169 -9.67 -35.09 45.84
N SER A 170 -10.40 -35.04 44.72
CA SER A 170 -11.77 -34.49 44.68
C SER A 170 -12.89 -35.52 44.91
N THR A 171 -12.59 -36.76 45.26
CA THR A 171 -13.60 -37.76 45.59
C THR A 171 -13.56 -38.12 47.07
N SER A 172 -14.64 -37.75 47.76
CA SER A 172 -14.99 -38.15 49.14
C SER A 172 -14.28 -37.42 50.28
N SER A 173 -15.00 -36.49 50.90
CA SER A 173 -15.39 -36.54 52.33
C SER A 173 -15.71 -35.12 52.83
N LYS A 174 -16.91 -34.97 53.39
CA LYS A 174 -17.33 -33.78 54.15
C LYS A 174 -16.45 -33.70 55.40
N GLY A 175 -15.30 -33.06 55.29
CA GLY A 175 -14.40 -32.81 56.41
C GLY A 175 -13.98 -31.35 56.40
N SER A 176 -14.46 -30.59 57.39
CA SER A 176 -14.04 -29.21 57.67
C SER A 176 -12.58 -29.19 58.15
N LYS A 177 -11.63 -29.34 57.24
CA LYS A 177 -10.23 -29.04 57.52
C LYS A 177 -9.88 -27.75 56.81
N MET A 178 -9.59 -26.72 57.61
CA MET A 178 -9.03 -25.45 57.18
C MET A 178 -7.89 -25.74 56.21
N LYS A 179 -8.11 -25.44 54.94
CA LYS A 179 -7.03 -25.32 53.96
C LYS A 179 -6.14 -24.20 54.48
N SER A 180 -5.01 -24.54 55.10
CA SER A 180 -3.92 -23.58 55.23
C SER A 180 -3.53 -23.23 53.80
N LYS A 181 -4.09 -22.12 53.30
CA LYS A 181 -3.57 -21.47 52.10
C LYS A 181 -2.09 -21.28 52.41
N ILE A 182 -1.23 -22.06 51.75
CA ILE A 182 0.18 -21.75 51.70
C ILE A 182 0.20 -20.36 51.06
N TYR A 183 0.36 -19.35 51.92
CA TYR A 183 0.56 -17.98 51.53
C TYR A 183 1.95 -17.97 50.93
N VAL A 184 2.03 -18.27 49.64
CA VAL A 184 3.18 -17.87 48.85
C VAL A 184 3.13 -16.35 48.92
N PRO A 185 4.07 -15.70 49.64
CA PRO A 185 4.07 -14.25 49.70
C PRO A 185 4.07 -13.74 48.27
N ALA A 186 3.20 -12.77 47.97
CA ALA A 186 3.17 -12.14 46.66
C ALA A 186 4.60 -11.74 46.33
N ILE A 187 5.21 -12.45 45.38
CA ILE A 187 6.59 -12.23 44.97
C ILE A 187 6.61 -10.80 44.41
N ARG A 188 7.04 -9.83 45.24
CA ARG A 188 7.32 -8.43 44.87
C ARG A 188 8.59 -8.33 44.01
N LEU A 189 8.80 -9.27 43.08
CA LEU A 189 10.00 -9.38 42.23
C LEU A 189 9.66 -9.54 40.76
N LEU A 190 8.46 -9.18 40.37
CA LEU A 190 8.16 -8.89 38.99
C LEU A 190 8.13 -7.37 38.96
N ASP A 191 8.94 -6.72 38.11
CA ASP A 191 8.67 -5.34 37.74
C ASP A 191 7.19 -5.31 37.34
N GLU A 192 6.32 -4.84 38.25
CA GLU A 192 4.87 -4.97 38.10
C GLU A 192 4.44 -4.31 36.79
N GLU A 193 5.23 -3.35 36.30
CA GLU A 193 5.13 -2.74 34.98
C GLU A 193 5.14 -3.77 33.84
N VAL A 194 6.09 -4.70 33.74
CA VAL A 194 6.24 -5.57 32.55
C VAL A 194 5.09 -6.58 32.43
N ILE A 195 4.54 -7.03 33.56
CA ILE A 195 3.47 -8.05 33.56
C ILE A 195 2.08 -7.41 33.59
N TYR A 196 1.85 -6.33 34.36
CA TYR A 196 0.60 -5.57 34.20
C TYR A 196 0.49 -4.96 32.80
N ILE A 197 1.61 -4.70 32.11
CA ILE A 197 1.63 -4.40 30.68
C ILE A 197 1.06 -5.52 29.83
N TYR A 198 1.08 -6.79 30.19
CA TYR A 198 0.46 -7.83 29.36
C TYR A 198 -0.90 -8.32 29.86
N ILE A 199 -1.23 -8.07 31.13
CA ILE A 199 -2.36 -8.71 31.80
C ILE A 199 -3.73 -8.07 31.51
N ASN A 200 -3.79 -6.77 31.20
CA ASN A 200 -5.06 -6.06 30.94
C ASN A 200 -5.20 -5.53 29.51
N ILE A 201 -4.32 -5.93 28.59
CA ILE A 201 -4.35 -5.45 27.21
C ILE A 201 -5.31 -6.29 26.38
N TYR A 202 -6.50 -5.74 26.07
CA TYR A 202 -7.39 -6.26 25.04
C TYR A 202 -6.96 -5.80 23.64
N ILE A 203 -5.67 -5.94 23.28
CA ILE A 203 -5.11 -5.50 22.00
C ILE A 203 -4.30 -6.66 21.40
N LEU A 204 -4.66 -7.09 20.20
CA LEU A 204 -3.90 -8.06 19.43
C LEU A 204 -2.82 -7.38 18.58
N TYR A 205 -1.59 -7.87 18.70
CA TYR A 205 -0.49 -7.52 17.81
C TYR A 205 -0.66 -8.21 16.45
N LYS A 206 -0.03 -7.67 15.39
CA LYS A 206 -0.09 -8.23 14.03
C LYS A 206 0.22 -9.74 13.96
N LYS A 207 1.20 -10.22 14.74
CA LYS A 207 1.56 -11.66 14.80
C LYS A 207 0.45 -12.51 15.40
N ASN A 208 -0.24 -12.01 16.42
CA ASN A 208 -1.36 -12.70 17.07
C ASN A 208 -2.59 -12.69 16.17
N ILE A 209 -2.85 -11.60 15.45
CA ILE A 209 -3.94 -11.56 14.48
C ILE A 209 -3.73 -12.64 13.41
N GLN A 210 -2.50 -12.81 12.91
CA GLN A 210 -2.20 -13.85 11.91
C GLN A 210 -2.53 -15.28 12.38
N SER A 211 -2.42 -15.60 13.67
CA SER A 211 -2.73 -16.95 14.15
C SER A 211 -4.23 -17.27 14.17
N ILE A 212 -5.08 -16.25 14.36
CA ILE A 212 -6.55 -16.41 14.37
C ILE A 212 -7.23 -15.86 13.11
N TYR A 213 -6.48 -15.25 12.18
CA TYR A 213 -7.03 -14.50 11.04
C TYR A 213 -8.02 -15.34 10.23
N ASN A 214 -7.70 -16.62 9.97
CA ASN A 214 -8.57 -17.52 9.20
C ASN A 214 -9.90 -17.84 9.91
N GLN A 215 -9.92 -17.76 11.25
CA GLN A 215 -11.09 -18.00 12.09
C GLN A 215 -11.99 -16.77 12.24
N LEU A 216 -11.49 -15.58 11.86
CA LEU A 216 -12.26 -14.34 11.88
C LEU A 216 -13.34 -14.34 10.78
N CYS A 217 -14.46 -13.66 11.04
CA CYS A 217 -15.45 -13.39 10.01
C CYS A 217 -14.93 -12.33 9.01
N ASP A 218 -15.51 -12.27 7.81
CA ASP A 218 -15.04 -11.41 6.72
C ASP A 218 -15.06 -9.92 7.08
N LYS A 219 -16.05 -9.48 7.87
CA LYS A 219 -16.10 -8.10 8.38
C LYS A 219 -14.91 -7.77 9.27
N CYS A 220 -14.52 -8.68 10.17
CA CYS A 220 -13.39 -8.49 11.07
C CYS A 220 -12.05 -8.60 10.32
N LYS A 221 -11.96 -9.47 9.31
CA LYS A 221 -10.80 -9.55 8.39
C LYS A 221 -10.60 -8.24 7.65
N LEU A 222 -11.66 -7.71 7.03
CA LEU A 222 -11.65 -6.41 6.36
C LEU A 222 -11.20 -5.29 7.29
N HIS A 223 -11.67 -5.30 8.55
CA HIS A 223 -11.23 -4.34 9.56
C HIS A 223 -9.72 -4.46 9.86
N CYS A 224 -9.18 -5.67 10.02
CA CYS A 224 -7.74 -5.89 10.18
C CYS A 224 -6.92 -5.42 8.97
N ASP A 225 -7.48 -5.56 7.77
CA ASP A 225 -6.78 -5.23 6.53
C ASP A 225 -6.87 -3.76 6.16
N CYS A 226 -7.89 -3.04 6.61
CA CYS A 226 -8.10 -1.65 6.18
C CYS A 226 -7.81 -0.61 7.25
N TYR A 227 -7.63 -0.99 8.52
CA TYR A 227 -7.45 -0.03 9.61
C TYR A 227 -6.07 -0.15 10.28
N ALA A 228 -5.51 1.00 10.60
CA ALA A 228 -4.39 1.15 11.52
C ALA A 228 -4.83 2.14 12.60
N HIS A 229 -4.33 1.96 13.82
CA HIS A 229 -4.83 2.66 14.98
C HIS A 229 -3.72 3.46 15.66
N LEU A 230 -4.08 4.64 16.14
CA LEU A 230 -3.24 5.39 17.07
C LEU A 230 -3.55 4.92 18.49
N VAL A 231 -2.49 4.65 19.24
CA VAL A 231 -2.59 4.16 20.62
C VAL A 231 -2.22 5.29 21.58
N GLY A 232 -3.02 5.45 22.62
CA GLY A 232 -2.86 6.42 23.68
C GLY A 232 -3.09 5.82 25.07
N GLY A 233 -3.19 6.69 26.07
CA GLY A 233 -3.33 6.31 27.47
C GLY A 233 -2.04 5.73 28.07
N ARG A 234 -2.09 5.43 29.37
CA ARG A 234 -0.96 4.84 30.09
C ARG A 234 -0.54 3.55 29.38
N ASN A 235 0.73 3.44 29.03
CA ASN A 235 1.33 2.28 28.35
C ASN A 235 0.70 1.90 27.01
N CYS A 236 0.07 2.85 26.29
CA CYS A 236 -0.55 2.63 24.97
C CYS A 236 -1.71 1.60 24.97
N TYR A 237 -2.49 1.50 26.06
CA TYR A 237 -3.59 0.53 26.16
C TYR A 237 -4.90 0.98 25.53
N HIS A 238 -5.02 2.25 25.18
CA HIS A 238 -6.24 2.79 24.62
C HIS A 238 -6.07 2.99 23.12
N ILE A 239 -6.95 2.41 22.33
CA ILE A 239 -7.07 2.79 20.91
C ILE A 239 -7.94 4.03 20.85
N LEU A 240 -7.35 5.11 20.34
CA LEU A 240 -8.05 6.37 20.14
C LEU A 240 -9.14 6.21 19.07
N SER A 241 -10.34 6.62 19.43
CA SER A 241 -11.48 6.71 18.52
C SER A 241 -11.35 7.91 17.58
N ASP A 242 -12.11 7.87 16.48
CA ASP A 242 -12.12 8.97 15.51
C ASP A 242 -12.57 10.30 16.14
N GLN A 243 -13.49 10.26 17.11
CA GLN A 243 -13.94 11.44 17.86
C GLN A 243 -12.81 12.02 18.73
N GLU A 244 -12.06 11.16 19.43
CA GLU A 244 -10.90 11.62 20.22
C GLU A 244 -9.82 12.23 19.33
N ILE A 245 -9.55 11.64 18.16
CA ILE A 245 -8.61 12.19 17.18
C ILE A 245 -9.05 13.57 16.70
N GLN A 246 -10.34 13.75 16.41
CA GLN A 246 -10.91 15.04 15.99
C GLN A 246 -10.81 16.10 17.09
N GLU A 247 -11.15 15.77 18.34
CA GLU A 247 -11.04 16.72 19.46
C GLU A 247 -9.59 17.09 19.75
N LEU A 248 -8.66 16.12 19.71
CA LEU A 248 -7.22 16.41 19.82
C LEU A 248 -6.75 17.34 18.69
N ALA A 249 -7.20 17.11 17.46
CA ALA A 249 -6.80 17.93 16.33
C ALA A 249 -7.32 19.37 16.44
N LYS A 250 -8.58 19.54 16.87
CA LYS A 250 -9.16 20.87 17.15
C LYS A 250 -8.37 21.62 18.21
N GLU A 251 -7.99 20.94 19.30
CA GLU A 251 -7.25 21.56 20.40
C GLU A 251 -5.85 22.00 19.95
N ILE A 252 -5.13 21.16 19.21
CA ILE A 252 -3.80 21.50 18.68
C ILE A 252 -3.90 22.65 17.68
N ASN A 253 -4.88 22.61 16.77
CA ASN A 253 -5.13 23.71 15.83
C ASN A 253 -5.43 25.01 16.58
N ARG A 254 -6.30 24.96 17.61
CA ARG A 254 -6.64 26.11 18.44
C ARG A 254 -5.40 26.73 19.09
N GLN A 255 -4.58 25.91 19.75
CA GLN A 255 -3.40 26.38 20.46
C GLN A 255 -2.38 27.00 19.51
N GLU A 256 -2.04 26.34 18.40
CA GLU A 256 -1.02 26.85 17.48
C GLU A 256 -1.49 28.09 16.70
N LEU A 257 -2.77 28.14 16.32
CA LEU A 257 -3.37 29.35 15.74
C LEU A 257 -3.35 30.50 16.74
N LEU A 258 -3.71 30.23 18.00
CA LEU A 258 -3.70 31.24 19.06
C LEU A 258 -2.30 31.79 19.31
N ASP A 259 -1.28 30.93 19.44
CA ASP A 259 0.11 31.34 19.67
C ASP A 259 0.61 32.30 18.58
N LEU A 260 0.33 31.96 17.32
CA LEU A 260 0.74 32.78 16.18
C LEU A 260 -0.13 34.04 16.02
N LEU A 261 -1.41 33.99 16.37
CA LEU A 261 -2.27 35.17 16.42
C LEU A 261 -1.83 36.14 17.52
N ILE A 262 -1.40 35.66 18.69
CA ILE A 262 -0.87 36.49 19.77
C ILE A 262 0.37 37.25 19.30
N ILE A 263 1.27 36.57 18.57
CA ILE A 263 2.49 37.19 18.01
C ILE A 263 2.12 38.34 17.04
N GLU A 264 1.05 38.19 16.26
CA GLU A 264 0.70 39.13 15.20
C GLU A 264 -0.32 40.21 15.60
N LYS A 265 -1.18 39.93 16.57
CA LYS A 265 -2.36 40.74 16.95
C LYS A 265 -2.43 41.03 18.46
N GLY A 266 -1.54 40.48 19.28
CA GLY A 266 -1.54 40.65 20.73
C GLY A 266 -2.83 40.12 21.37
N ASN A 267 -3.35 40.85 22.36
CA ASN A 267 -4.52 40.43 23.15
C ASN A 267 -5.81 40.23 22.33
N ALA A 268 -5.92 40.84 21.15
CA ALA A 268 -7.07 40.64 20.27
C ALA A 268 -7.18 39.19 19.75
N ALA A 269 -6.10 38.41 19.82
CA ALA A 269 -6.06 37.01 19.41
C ALA A 269 -7.07 36.12 20.15
N ASN A 270 -7.29 36.36 21.45
CA ASN A 270 -8.23 35.57 22.26
C ASN A 270 -9.68 35.71 21.76
N ILE A 271 -10.07 36.91 21.32
CA ILE A 271 -11.40 37.16 20.76
C ILE A 271 -11.49 36.61 19.33
N MET A 272 -10.39 36.70 18.56
CA MET A 272 -10.36 36.18 17.19
C MET A 272 -10.51 34.64 17.18
N ILE A 273 -9.82 33.91 18.05
CA ILE A 273 -9.84 32.44 18.03
C ILE A 273 -11.21 31.85 18.38
N GLU A 274 -12.04 32.57 19.14
CA GLU A 274 -13.42 32.17 19.45
C GLU A 274 -14.35 32.29 18.25
N ASN A 275 -14.03 33.17 17.29
CA ASN A 275 -14.85 33.45 16.12
C ASN A 275 -14.37 32.74 14.83
N ILE A 276 -13.17 32.15 14.86
CA ILE A 276 -12.57 31.49 13.69
C ILE A 276 -12.94 30.00 13.65
N SER A 277 -13.19 29.47 12.46
CA SER A 277 -13.30 28.02 12.25
C SER A 277 -11.97 27.34 12.51
N LEU A 278 -11.95 26.33 13.39
CA LEU A 278 -10.78 25.48 13.67
C LEU A 278 -10.61 24.33 12.67
N VAL A 279 -11.41 24.31 11.60
CA VAL A 279 -11.27 23.36 10.49
C VAL A 279 -10.40 23.99 9.43
N GLU A 280 -9.37 23.25 9.00
CA GLU A 280 -8.43 23.74 8.02
C GLU A 280 -9.09 23.97 6.65
N PRO A 281 -8.86 25.13 6.00
CA PRO A 281 -9.39 25.47 4.69
C PRO A 281 -9.13 24.39 3.62
N GLU A 282 -10.12 24.14 2.76
CA GLU A 282 -10.04 23.10 1.72
C GLU A 282 -8.84 23.27 0.78
N ASN A 283 -8.42 24.52 0.49
CA ASN A 283 -7.27 24.79 -0.37
C ASN A 283 -5.91 24.40 0.27
N LEU A 284 -5.89 24.10 1.57
CA LEU A 284 -4.72 23.62 2.32
C LEU A 284 -4.77 22.11 2.61
N GLN A 285 -5.94 21.48 2.47
CA GLN A 285 -6.13 20.04 2.70
C GLN A 285 -5.30 19.19 1.73
N SER A 286 -4.47 18.29 2.29
CA SER A 286 -3.64 17.37 1.52
C SER A 286 -4.47 16.28 0.84
N SER A 287 -4.00 15.81 -0.31
CA SER A 287 -4.55 14.63 -1.00
C SER A 287 -3.60 13.43 -0.84
N ARG A 288 -4.08 12.24 -1.21
CA ARG A 288 -3.26 11.01 -1.18
C ARG A 288 -2.01 11.12 -2.07
N GLU A 289 -2.11 11.84 -3.17
CA GLU A 289 -0.99 12.11 -4.09
C GLU A 289 0.01 13.07 -3.45
N LEU A 290 -0.47 14.14 -2.83
CA LEU A 290 0.39 15.10 -2.14
C LEU A 290 1.15 14.44 -0.98
N MET A 291 0.54 13.48 -0.28
CA MET A 291 1.22 12.67 0.73
C MET A 291 2.38 11.85 0.15
N LYS A 292 2.21 11.26 -1.04
CA LYS A 292 3.31 10.55 -1.71
C LYS A 292 4.42 11.50 -2.12
N VAL A 293 4.09 12.70 -2.58
CA VAL A 293 5.07 13.75 -2.90
C VAL A 293 5.82 14.17 -1.64
N LEU A 294 5.10 14.33 -0.53
CA LEU A 294 5.65 14.72 0.76
C LEU A 294 6.70 13.68 1.24
N PHE A 295 6.40 12.39 1.16
CA PHE A 295 7.30 11.31 1.60
C PHE A 295 8.31 10.83 0.56
N LYS A 296 8.29 11.37 -0.67
CA LYS A 296 9.09 10.88 -1.80
C LYS A 296 10.60 10.81 -1.49
N ASN A 297 11.10 11.75 -0.71
CA ASN A 297 12.52 11.87 -0.41
C ASN A 297 12.90 11.30 0.96
N ALA A 298 11.94 10.72 1.70
CA ALA A 298 12.23 10.12 3.00
C ALA A 298 12.93 8.75 2.78
N PRO A 299 14.01 8.47 3.52
CA PRO A 299 14.72 7.21 3.38
C PRO A 299 13.85 6.03 3.84
N THR A 300 13.90 4.94 3.09
CA THR A 300 13.28 3.67 3.44
C THR A 300 14.34 2.61 3.77
N ASP A 301 13.97 1.64 4.60
CA ASP A 301 14.78 0.44 4.79
C ASP A 301 14.62 -0.57 3.65
N TYR A 302 15.28 -1.73 3.76
CA TYR A 302 15.19 -2.82 2.77
C TYR A 302 13.76 -3.30 2.48
N TYR A 303 12.83 -3.10 3.42
CA TYR A 303 11.44 -3.55 3.34
C TYR A 303 10.46 -2.42 2.99
N ASP A 304 10.97 -1.32 2.43
CA ASP A 304 10.19 -0.11 2.12
C ASP A 304 9.47 0.46 3.35
N ARG A 305 10.08 0.32 4.53
CA ARG A 305 9.57 0.91 5.78
C ARG A 305 10.30 2.20 6.07
N TYR A 306 9.53 3.23 6.40
CA TYR A 306 10.02 4.51 6.85
C TYR A 306 10.35 4.47 8.34
N ASP A 307 11.33 5.27 8.75
CA ASP A 307 11.53 5.59 10.16
C ASP A 307 10.48 6.62 10.63
N PHE A 308 9.83 6.35 11.76
CA PHE A 308 8.82 7.24 12.31
C PHE A 308 9.37 8.63 12.60
N TYR A 309 10.60 8.75 13.13
CA TYR A 309 11.16 10.06 13.49
C TYR A 309 11.44 10.92 12.26
N ASP A 310 11.92 10.29 11.18
CA ASP A 310 12.14 10.98 9.90
C ASP A 310 10.80 11.49 9.33
N LEU A 311 9.73 10.68 9.40
CA LEU A 311 8.39 11.11 8.98
C LEU A 311 7.80 12.19 9.88
N GLN A 312 7.99 12.07 11.20
CA GLN A 312 7.51 13.03 12.19
C GLN A 312 8.07 14.43 11.88
N GLN A 313 9.39 14.56 11.69
CA GLN A 313 10.01 15.85 11.37
C GLN A 313 9.47 16.43 10.07
N LEU A 314 9.31 15.58 9.06
CA LEU A 314 8.81 15.97 7.75
C LEU A 314 7.37 16.50 7.81
N ILE A 315 6.51 15.84 8.60
CA ILE A 315 5.12 16.25 8.80
C ILE A 315 5.01 17.52 9.64
N LEU A 316 5.78 17.64 10.73
CA LEU A 316 5.75 18.83 11.58
C LEU A 316 6.19 20.08 10.81
N GLU A 317 7.19 19.94 9.91
CA GLU A 317 7.58 21.03 9.02
C GLU A 317 6.52 21.36 7.97
N ASP A 318 5.84 20.36 7.39
CA ASP A 318 4.69 20.61 6.52
C ASP A 318 3.55 21.33 7.26
N ARG A 319 3.22 20.87 8.48
CA ARG A 319 2.22 21.50 9.35
C ARG A 319 2.57 22.96 9.65
N ARG A 320 3.83 23.26 9.98
CA ARG A 320 4.31 24.64 10.18
C ARG A 320 4.01 25.53 8.97
N ILE A 321 4.27 25.02 7.76
CA ILE A 321 4.00 25.74 6.50
C ILE A 321 2.49 25.94 6.30
N ARG A 322 1.68 24.90 6.53
CA ARG A 322 0.22 24.97 6.39
C ARG A 322 -0.42 25.95 7.37
N ILE A 323 -0.02 25.94 8.64
CA ILE A 323 -0.55 26.86 9.65
C ILE A 323 -0.18 28.31 9.35
N ASN A 324 1.04 28.58 8.90
CA ASN A 324 1.40 29.93 8.45
C ASN A 324 0.53 30.41 7.28
N ALA A 325 0.25 29.51 6.33
CA ALA A 325 -0.65 29.82 5.22
C ALA A 325 -2.10 30.04 5.68
N TRP A 326 -2.56 29.29 6.68
CA TRP A 326 -3.89 29.44 7.26
C TRP A 326 -4.04 30.80 7.97
N ILE A 327 -3.08 31.17 8.81
CA ILE A 327 -3.09 32.48 9.50
C ILE A 327 -2.97 33.63 8.52
N SER A 328 -2.20 33.45 7.45
CA SER A 328 -2.13 34.41 6.35
C SER A 328 -3.51 34.68 5.73
N GLN A 329 -4.33 33.64 5.53
CA GLN A 329 -5.70 33.79 5.04
C GLN A 329 -6.61 34.48 6.06
N ILE A 330 -6.48 34.16 7.36
CA ILE A 330 -7.27 34.77 8.43
C ILE A 330 -6.98 36.27 8.55
N ILE A 331 -5.71 36.68 8.51
CA ILE A 331 -5.29 38.07 8.75
C ILE A 331 -5.30 38.91 7.47
N GLY A 332 -5.21 38.28 6.28
CA GLY A 332 -5.09 38.98 5.01
C GLY A 332 -3.71 39.58 4.74
N LYS A 333 -2.65 39.04 5.40
CA LYS A 333 -1.24 39.41 5.14
C LYS A 333 -0.58 38.34 4.26
N PRO A 334 0.37 38.67 3.38
CA PRO A 334 1.13 37.67 2.64
C PRO A 334 2.02 36.83 3.57
N ILE A 335 2.19 35.54 3.24
CA ILE A 335 2.90 34.54 4.05
C ILE A 335 4.34 34.97 4.39
N ASP A 336 5.04 35.61 3.44
CA ASP A 336 6.44 36.02 3.62
C ASP A 336 6.65 37.13 4.67
N ARG A 337 5.58 37.80 5.12
CA ARG A 337 5.65 38.86 6.13
C ARG A 337 5.48 38.35 7.56
N PHE A 338 5.11 37.09 7.76
CA PHE A 338 4.91 36.54 9.10
C PHE A 338 6.24 36.27 9.79
N LYS A 339 6.39 36.84 10.99
CA LYS A 339 7.54 36.58 11.85
C LYS A 339 7.31 35.28 12.60
N ASN A 340 7.46 34.13 11.93
CA ASN A 340 7.34 32.86 12.64
C ASN A 340 8.60 32.66 13.52
N PRO A 341 8.48 32.48 14.85
CA PRO A 341 9.62 32.32 15.75
C PRO A 341 10.41 31.02 15.48
N LYS A 342 9.79 30.03 14.82
CA LYS A 342 10.45 28.82 14.31
C LYS A 342 11.09 29.02 12.93
N LEU A 343 11.28 30.26 12.48
CA LEU A 343 11.97 30.54 11.21
C LEU A 343 13.40 30.04 11.27
N VAL A 344 13.81 29.41 10.18
CA VAL A 344 15.11 28.78 9.98
C VAL A 344 16.21 29.81 10.24
N ASP A 345 17.06 29.55 11.23
CA ASP A 345 18.21 30.40 11.50
C ASP A 345 19.11 30.45 10.26
N LYS A 346 19.38 31.67 9.77
CA LYS A 346 20.15 31.94 8.56
C LYS A 346 21.61 31.48 8.67
N THR A 347 22.10 31.29 9.89
CA THR A 347 23.47 30.84 10.17
C THR A 347 23.70 29.35 9.86
N ILE A 348 22.64 28.55 9.74
CA ILE A 348 22.71 27.09 9.61
C ILE A 348 23.01 26.67 8.16
N ASN A 349 23.93 25.73 8.00
CA ASN A 349 24.34 25.21 6.69
C ASN A 349 23.19 24.48 5.95
N ASN A 350 23.13 24.62 4.62
CA ASN A 350 22.13 23.97 3.77
C ASN A 350 22.11 22.43 3.92
N SER A 351 23.27 21.81 4.16
CA SER A 351 23.35 20.37 4.39
C SER A 351 22.63 19.93 5.67
N GLN A 352 22.68 20.74 6.73
CA GLN A 352 21.99 20.47 7.99
C GLN A 352 20.47 20.66 7.83
N ARG A 353 20.05 21.67 7.07
CA ARG A 353 18.63 21.94 6.78
C ARG A 353 17.94 20.82 6.01
N GLN A 354 18.66 20.14 5.12
CA GLN A 354 18.12 19.04 4.32
C GLN A 354 18.19 17.68 5.02
N ASN A 355 18.97 17.57 6.11
CA ASN A 355 19.11 16.32 6.85
C ASN A 355 17.94 16.15 7.81
N LEU A 356 17.09 15.14 7.56
CA LEU A 356 15.91 14.79 8.38
C LEU A 356 16.23 14.55 9.86
N LYS A 357 17.46 14.12 10.16
CA LYS A 357 17.91 13.85 11.54
C LYS A 357 18.45 15.09 12.24
N SER A 358 18.58 16.21 11.53
CA SER A 358 19.00 17.46 12.12
C SER A 358 17.85 18.08 12.90
N TYR A 359 18.14 18.62 14.08
CA TYR A 359 17.19 19.46 14.83
C TYR A 359 16.73 20.68 14.00
N ASN A 360 17.56 21.10 13.05
CA ASN A 360 17.31 22.25 12.19
C ASN A 360 16.76 21.88 10.81
N PHE A 361 16.23 20.66 10.67
CA PHE A 361 15.61 20.23 9.43
C PHE A 361 14.48 21.18 9.03
N THR A 362 14.42 21.53 7.74
CA THR A 362 13.33 22.35 7.21
C THR A 362 13.06 22.04 5.75
N LEU A 363 11.80 22.18 5.34
CA LEU A 363 11.42 22.02 3.94
C LEU A 363 11.77 23.29 3.15
N ASN A 364 12.34 23.13 1.96
CA ASN A 364 12.74 24.23 1.06
C ASN A 364 11.54 24.90 0.36
N ARG A 365 10.42 25.12 1.05
CA ARG A 365 9.24 25.79 0.51
C ARG A 365 8.52 26.59 1.60
N ASN A 366 7.94 27.71 1.20
CA ASN A 366 7.13 28.57 2.08
C ASN A 366 5.62 28.35 1.87
N LEU A 367 5.23 27.68 0.79
CA LEU A 367 3.84 27.45 0.44
C LEU A 367 3.44 25.97 0.64
N PRO A 368 2.17 25.70 0.99
CA PRO A 368 1.59 24.36 1.03
C PRO A 368 1.73 23.63 -0.31
N LEU A 369 1.89 22.30 -0.28
CA LEU A 369 2.09 21.49 -1.50
C LEU A 369 0.97 21.69 -2.51
N LYS A 370 -0.27 21.82 -2.05
CA LYS A 370 -1.44 22.03 -2.91
C LYS A 370 -1.39 23.34 -3.70
N MET A 371 -0.74 24.37 -3.15
CA MET A 371 -0.55 25.66 -3.82
C MET A 371 0.62 25.65 -4.82
N ILE A 372 1.64 24.82 -4.57
CA ILE A 372 2.82 24.72 -5.43
C ILE A 372 2.60 23.75 -6.58
N THR A 373 1.93 22.63 -6.29
CA THR A 373 1.68 21.57 -7.26
C THR A 373 0.70 22.12 -8.28
N LYS A 374 1.23 22.68 -9.37
CA LYS A 374 0.42 22.99 -10.54
C LYS A 374 -0.26 21.70 -10.91
N LYS A 375 -1.59 21.69 -10.91
CA LYS A 375 -2.33 20.62 -11.59
C LYS A 375 -1.69 20.53 -12.97
N GLU A 376 -1.21 19.35 -13.34
CA GLU A 376 -0.75 19.13 -14.70
C GLU A 376 -1.87 19.64 -15.58
N ASN A 377 -1.61 20.74 -16.29
CA ASN A 377 -2.62 21.30 -17.15
C ASN A 377 -2.83 20.22 -18.21
N ILE A 378 -3.92 19.47 -18.07
CA ILE A 378 -4.44 18.58 -19.11
C ILE A 378 -5.01 19.47 -20.25
N THR A 379 -4.38 20.60 -20.54
CA THR A 379 -4.69 21.46 -21.69
C THR A 379 -4.24 20.81 -22.98
N TYR A 380 -3.40 19.77 -22.90
CA TYR A 380 -3.02 18.95 -24.04
C TYR A 380 -3.30 17.47 -23.76
N THR A 381 -4.58 17.08 -23.75
CA THR A 381 -4.91 15.83 -24.39
C THR A 381 -4.68 16.05 -25.88
N PRO A 382 -3.63 15.49 -26.51
CA PRO A 382 -3.50 15.58 -27.95
C PRO A 382 -4.79 15.08 -28.58
N ILE A 383 -5.59 15.99 -29.13
CA ILE A 383 -6.76 15.65 -29.95
C ILE A 383 -6.28 14.80 -31.14
N GLU A 384 -5.06 15.06 -31.57
CA GLU A 384 -4.32 14.31 -32.57
C GLU A 384 -3.66 13.09 -31.93
N PHE A 385 -4.36 11.96 -31.95
CA PHE A 385 -3.71 10.70 -31.60
C PHE A 385 -2.51 10.46 -32.54
N PRO A 386 -1.44 9.79 -32.07
CA PRO A 386 -0.29 9.46 -32.91
C PRO A 386 -0.72 8.74 -34.18
N LYS A 387 0.05 8.92 -35.27
CA LYS A 387 -0.21 8.24 -36.54
C LYS A 387 -0.19 6.72 -36.32
N THR A 388 -1.32 6.08 -36.58
CA THR A 388 -1.50 4.63 -36.47
C THR A 388 -1.78 4.01 -37.84
N LEU A 389 -2.00 2.69 -37.88
CA LEU A 389 -2.42 1.98 -39.09
C LEU A 389 -3.64 2.63 -39.75
N ILE A 390 -4.56 3.18 -38.94
CA ILE A 390 -5.77 3.88 -39.39
C ILE A 390 -5.44 5.08 -40.31
N ASP A 391 -4.28 5.71 -40.12
CA ASP A 391 -3.88 6.93 -40.82
C ASP A 391 -3.11 6.61 -42.12
N LYS A 392 -2.92 5.33 -42.48
CA LYS A 392 -2.31 4.94 -43.77
C LYS A 392 -3.27 5.29 -44.93
N PRO A 393 -2.78 5.89 -46.03
CA PRO A 393 -3.62 6.28 -47.17
C PRO A 393 -4.17 5.09 -47.96
N LYS A 394 -3.51 3.93 -47.91
CA LYS A 394 -3.97 2.65 -48.48
C LYS A 394 -3.66 1.53 -47.50
N LEU A 395 -4.69 0.78 -47.13
CA LEU A 395 -4.60 -0.41 -46.29
C LEU A 395 -4.50 -1.65 -47.19
N GLN A 396 -3.74 -2.65 -46.76
CA GLN A 396 -3.83 -3.97 -47.35
C GLN A 396 -5.10 -4.68 -46.86
N GLN A 397 -5.62 -5.65 -47.62
CA GLN A 397 -6.90 -6.31 -47.32
C GLN A 397 -6.93 -7.02 -45.94
N ASN A 398 -5.78 -7.52 -45.50
CA ASN A 398 -5.56 -8.09 -44.17
C ASN A 398 -5.43 -7.04 -43.05
N GLU A 399 -5.13 -5.78 -43.36
CA GLU A 399 -5.01 -4.67 -42.42
C GLU A 399 -6.36 -3.98 -42.16
N GLU A 400 -7.34 -4.13 -43.05
CA GLU A 400 -8.65 -3.45 -42.98
C GLU A 400 -9.43 -3.77 -41.71
N SER A 401 -9.51 -5.05 -41.33
CA SER A 401 -10.25 -5.50 -40.14
C SER A 401 -9.62 -4.96 -38.84
N PHE A 402 -8.28 -4.95 -38.78
CA PHE A 402 -7.54 -4.45 -37.63
C PHE A 402 -7.58 -2.91 -37.55
N ALA A 403 -7.48 -2.22 -38.67
CA ALA A 403 -7.64 -0.76 -38.73
C ALA A 403 -9.05 -0.35 -38.29
N LEU A 404 -10.10 -1.10 -38.66
CA LEU A 404 -11.47 -0.85 -38.22
C LEU A 404 -11.64 -1.03 -36.71
N LEU A 405 -11.08 -2.11 -36.14
CA LEU A 405 -11.09 -2.34 -34.70
C LEU A 405 -10.34 -1.24 -33.94
N GLN A 406 -9.14 -0.88 -34.40
CA GLN A 406 -8.37 0.23 -33.80
C GLN A 406 -9.12 1.56 -33.91
N LYS A 407 -9.82 1.81 -35.02
CA LYS A 407 -10.62 3.02 -35.22
C LYS A 407 -11.75 3.12 -34.21
N LEU A 408 -12.46 2.02 -33.96
CA LEU A 408 -13.49 1.98 -32.92
C LEU A 408 -12.89 2.32 -31.55
N HIS A 409 -11.81 1.64 -31.15
CA HIS A 409 -11.13 1.90 -29.87
C HIS A 409 -10.58 3.33 -29.74
N ARG A 410 -10.05 3.90 -30.83
CA ARG A 410 -9.48 5.26 -30.83
C ARG A 410 -10.53 6.32 -30.55
N TYR A 411 -11.78 6.10 -30.96
CA TYR A 411 -12.85 7.10 -30.84
C TYR A 411 -13.92 6.76 -29.77
N THR A 412 -13.83 5.62 -29.07
CA THR A 412 -14.86 5.22 -28.07
C THR A 412 -14.99 6.17 -26.89
N THR A 413 -13.95 6.92 -26.54
CA THR A 413 -13.95 7.86 -25.41
C THR A 413 -14.29 9.29 -25.81
N GLN A 414 -14.54 9.57 -27.10
CA GLN A 414 -14.96 10.90 -27.55
C GLN A 414 -16.44 11.15 -27.19
N ILE A 415 -16.66 11.55 -25.94
CA ILE A 415 -17.95 12.01 -25.44
C ILE A 415 -18.12 13.47 -25.87
N LEU A 416 -19.06 13.73 -26.78
CA LEU A 416 -19.50 15.09 -27.12
C LEU A 416 -20.74 15.42 -26.31
N SER A 417 -20.70 16.53 -25.55
CA SER A 417 -21.93 17.09 -24.98
C SER A 417 -22.83 17.59 -26.11
N VAL A 418 -24.13 17.27 -26.01
CA VAL A 418 -25.18 17.70 -26.95
C VAL A 418 -25.25 19.23 -27.07
N ASP A 419 -24.86 19.94 -26.02
CA ASP A 419 -24.95 21.41 -25.98
C ASP A 419 -23.87 22.10 -26.83
N ASN A 420 -22.75 21.42 -27.13
CA ASN A 420 -21.59 21.99 -27.83
C ASN A 420 -21.45 21.52 -29.30
N LEU A 421 -22.52 20.99 -29.91
CA LEU A 421 -22.50 20.42 -31.26
C LEU A 421 -22.00 21.39 -32.35
N ASN A 422 -22.23 22.69 -32.19
CA ASN A 422 -21.86 23.70 -33.18
C ASN A 422 -20.37 24.11 -33.11
N GLN A 423 -19.70 23.91 -31.97
CA GLN A 423 -18.31 24.36 -31.77
C GLN A 423 -17.28 23.33 -32.30
N ASN A 424 -17.63 22.05 -32.32
CA ASN A 424 -16.75 20.95 -32.74
C ASN A 424 -17.36 20.11 -33.88
N VAL A 425 -17.61 20.78 -35.01
CA VAL A 425 -18.22 20.19 -36.22
C VAL A 425 -17.43 18.99 -36.76
N SER A 426 -16.11 18.97 -36.61
CA SER A 426 -15.23 17.86 -37.02
C SER A 426 -15.45 16.60 -36.17
N SER A 427 -15.45 16.74 -34.83
CA SER A 427 -15.68 15.63 -33.90
C SER A 427 -17.09 15.05 -34.04
N TYR A 428 -18.09 15.92 -34.26
CA TYR A 428 -19.46 15.49 -34.56
C TYR A 428 -19.54 14.64 -35.83
N LYS A 429 -18.88 15.07 -36.92
CA LYS A 429 -18.85 14.30 -38.18
C LYS A 429 -18.21 12.94 -38.00
N ILE A 430 -17.18 12.81 -37.16
CA ILE A 430 -16.49 11.53 -36.88
C ILE A 430 -17.41 10.59 -36.09
N ASN A 431 -18.09 11.08 -35.05
CA ASN A 431 -19.05 10.28 -34.30
C ASN A 431 -20.23 9.84 -35.18
N VAL A 432 -20.78 10.73 -36.00
CA VAL A 432 -21.84 10.39 -36.96
C VAL A 432 -21.35 9.40 -38.02
N PHE A 433 -20.10 9.53 -38.50
CA PHE A 433 -19.51 8.58 -39.46
C PHE A 433 -19.33 7.18 -38.86
N MET A 434 -18.89 7.08 -37.61
CA MET A 434 -18.76 5.80 -36.88
C MET A 434 -20.11 5.09 -36.74
N LEU A 435 -21.19 5.85 -36.58
CA LEU A 435 -22.55 5.32 -36.41
C LEU A 435 -23.25 5.02 -37.74
N ARG A 436 -22.91 5.73 -38.83
CA ARG A 436 -23.55 5.54 -40.16
C ARG A 436 -23.18 4.25 -40.87
N ASN A 437 -22.03 3.65 -40.54
CA ASN A 437 -21.68 2.31 -41.04
C ASN A 437 -22.23 1.18 -40.15
N TYR A 438 -22.92 1.52 -39.06
CA TYR A 438 -23.65 0.57 -38.22
C TYR A 438 -25.02 0.32 -38.84
N ASN A 439 -25.05 -0.43 -39.95
CA ASN A 439 -26.29 -0.92 -40.56
C ASN A 439 -26.86 -2.06 -39.71
N GLU A 440 -27.38 -1.78 -38.53
CA GLU A 440 -28.38 -2.64 -37.91
C GLU A 440 -29.76 -2.17 -38.40
N GLY A 441 -30.34 -2.98 -39.29
CA GLY A 441 -31.57 -2.64 -40.00
C GLY A 441 -32.71 -2.22 -39.08
N ARG A 442 -33.40 -1.13 -39.44
CA ARG A 442 -34.77 -0.67 -39.12
C ARG A 442 -35.39 -0.85 -37.71
N HIS A 443 -34.75 -1.50 -36.74
CA HIS A 443 -35.37 -1.92 -35.48
C HIS A 443 -34.54 -1.64 -34.23
N GLY A 444 -33.34 -1.05 -34.36
CA GLY A 444 -32.70 -0.42 -33.20
C GLY A 444 -33.53 0.79 -32.79
N SER A 445 -33.96 0.87 -31.54
CA SER A 445 -34.84 1.89 -30.93
C SER A 445 -34.24 3.32 -30.93
N TRP A 446 -33.33 3.62 -31.85
CA TRP A 446 -32.54 4.83 -31.91
C TRP A 446 -33.10 5.78 -32.97
N GLN A 447 -33.39 7.01 -32.54
CA GLN A 447 -33.99 8.01 -33.40
C GLN A 447 -32.90 8.64 -34.28
N ASN A 448 -32.70 8.09 -35.49
CA ASN A 448 -31.75 8.57 -36.50
C ASN A 448 -31.93 10.04 -36.94
N TYR A 449 -33.00 10.70 -36.47
CA TYR A 449 -33.38 12.07 -36.77
C TYR A 449 -33.25 13.02 -35.57
N CYS A 450 -32.57 12.62 -34.48
CA CYS A 450 -32.38 13.48 -33.31
C CYS A 450 -31.72 14.83 -33.65
N SER A 451 -30.86 14.87 -34.67
CA SER A 451 -30.21 16.09 -35.18
C SER A 451 -31.15 17.02 -35.97
N LEU A 452 -32.34 16.54 -36.37
CA LEU A 452 -33.36 17.34 -37.03
C LEU A 452 -34.36 17.95 -36.05
N ASN A 453 -34.41 17.49 -34.80
CA ASN A 453 -35.24 18.12 -33.77
C ASN A 453 -34.85 19.60 -33.65
N LYS A 454 -35.84 20.49 -33.76
CA LYS A 454 -35.74 21.97 -33.81
C LYS A 454 -35.29 22.59 -35.12
N THR A 455 -34.76 21.82 -36.07
CA THR A 455 -34.65 22.30 -37.45
C THR A 455 -36.01 22.08 -38.11
N ARG A 456 -36.65 23.08 -38.69
CA ARG A 456 -37.96 22.93 -39.38
C ARG A 456 -37.89 22.05 -40.66
N LYS A 457 -36.87 21.19 -40.78
CA LYS A 457 -36.60 20.33 -41.93
C LYS A 457 -36.98 18.90 -41.57
N GLY A 458 -38.11 18.43 -42.10
CA GLY A 458 -38.68 17.11 -41.79
C GLY A 458 -37.92 15.91 -42.37
N SER A 459 -36.98 16.12 -43.29
CA SER A 459 -36.15 15.07 -43.89
C SER A 459 -34.98 15.70 -44.66
N TYR A 460 -33.86 14.96 -44.78
CA TYR A 460 -32.75 15.31 -45.69
C TYR A 460 -32.96 14.77 -47.11
N VAL A 461 -33.94 13.89 -47.30
CA VAL A 461 -34.36 13.41 -48.62
C VAL A 461 -35.32 14.44 -49.19
N LYS A 462 -34.85 15.26 -50.13
CA LYS A 462 -35.72 16.14 -50.91
C LYS A 462 -36.68 15.24 -51.69
N THR A 463 -37.98 15.43 -51.51
CA THR A 463 -38.95 14.79 -52.39
C THR A 463 -38.76 15.32 -53.81
N LEU A 464 -39.05 14.49 -54.82
CA LEU A 464 -39.02 14.90 -56.24
C LEU A 464 -39.82 16.19 -56.49
N ILE A 465 -40.86 16.43 -55.70
CA ILE A 465 -41.70 17.63 -55.76
C ILE A 465 -40.91 18.87 -55.32
N GLN A 466 -40.14 18.76 -54.23
CA GLN A 466 -39.29 19.85 -53.73
C GLN A 466 -38.11 20.15 -54.67
N GLN A 467 -37.55 19.13 -55.31
CA GLN A 467 -36.50 19.33 -56.32
C GLN A 467 -37.03 20.11 -57.53
N LYS A 468 -38.23 19.76 -58.03
CA LYS A 468 -38.87 20.47 -59.14
C LYS A 468 -39.28 21.91 -58.79
N GLN A 469 -39.66 22.17 -57.54
CA GLN A 469 -39.94 23.55 -57.07
C GLN A 469 -38.66 24.38 -56.98
N ASP A 470 -37.57 23.82 -56.45
CA ASP A 470 -36.27 24.50 -56.41
C ASP A 470 -35.73 24.79 -57.82
N GLU A 471 -35.96 23.90 -58.79
CA GLU A 471 -35.61 24.12 -60.20
C GLU A 471 -36.45 25.21 -60.86
N ARG A 472 -37.76 25.27 -60.57
CA ARG A 472 -38.61 26.38 -61.05
C ARG A 472 -38.19 27.72 -60.47
N ASN A 473 -37.84 27.77 -59.19
CA ASN A 473 -37.40 29.00 -58.52
C ASN A 473 -36.00 29.46 -58.93
N ARG A 474 -35.20 28.61 -59.60
CA ARG A 474 -33.90 29.00 -60.19
C ARG A 474 -34.03 29.52 -61.63
N ASN A 475 -35.15 29.23 -62.28
CA ASN A 475 -35.42 29.64 -63.66
C ASN A 475 -36.36 30.87 -63.73
N LEU A 476 -36.73 31.42 -62.56
CA LEU A 476 -37.27 32.76 -62.35
C LEU A 476 -36.15 33.60 -61.74
#